data_AF-A0A0Q9EKT6-F1
#
_entry.id   AF-A0A0Q9EKT6-F1
#
_cell.length_a   1.000
_cell.length_b   1.000
_cell.length_c   1.000
_cell.angle_alpha   90.00
_cell.angle_beta   90.00
_cell.angle_gamma   90.00
#
_symmetry.space_group_name_H-M   'P 1'
#
loop_
_entity.id
_entity.type
_entity.pdbx_description
1 polymer ?
#
loop_
_entity_poly.entity_id
_entity_poly.type
_entity_poly.pdbx_seq_one_letter_code
_entity_poly.pdbx_strand_id
1 'polypeptide(L)'
;MKDAFAQLQAQAEAGDAVAATRLYRNVGFCSRLPALDWMLTRTADELLAQKTEKMDAQQLRDYKIQLDAIEERKPVMKRFHDLCDGASAEMLASLVPSLKRAAELGDVDARACYLKQGPNVDPRSFATRPELLDGYRRSVHALIDSGMQAGDWKVVDIVRHASRVGSDSLLSGLLGSDPTLHYRYLKLYRLGMGPRDGARLDQQLDSAAASLSPAQRIDADVWAQTTLQKSFSGYSAQETPEGWDPCGFSYE
;
A
#
# COMPACT_ATOMS: atom_id res chain seq x y z
N MET A 1 11.08 -9.94 21.16
CA MET A 1 11.07 -8.90 20.09
C MET A 1 12.08 -7.76 20.29
N LYS A 2 12.26 -7.24 21.51
CA LYS A 2 13.06 -6.04 21.81
C LYS A 2 14.48 -6.01 21.23
N ASP A 3 15.28 -7.06 21.44
CA ASP A 3 16.68 -7.08 20.97
C ASP A 3 16.76 -7.17 19.44
N ALA A 4 15.89 -7.97 18.82
CA ALA A 4 15.79 -8.08 17.37
C ALA A 4 15.35 -6.74 16.73
N PHE A 5 14.44 -6.01 17.38
CA PHE A 5 14.04 -4.68 16.93
C PHE A 5 15.22 -3.70 16.97
N ALA A 6 15.94 -3.60 18.09
CA ALA A 6 17.06 -2.68 18.23
C ALA A 6 18.17 -2.97 17.21
N GLN A 7 18.46 -4.24 16.97
CA GLN A 7 19.42 -4.67 15.95
C GLN A 7 18.98 -4.26 14.54
N LEU A 8 17.73 -4.59 14.15
CA LEU A 8 17.20 -4.25 12.83
C LEU A 8 17.14 -2.74 12.62
N GLN A 9 16.81 -1.97 13.66
CA GLN A 9 16.81 -0.52 13.61
C GLN A 9 18.20 0.03 13.34
N ALA A 10 19.22 -0.39 14.10
CA ALA A 10 20.60 0.06 13.90
C ALA A 10 21.12 -0.27 12.49
N GLN A 11 20.80 -1.47 11.98
CA GLN A 11 21.17 -1.89 10.62
C GLN A 11 20.45 -1.06 9.55
N ALA A 12 19.15 -0.81 9.72
CA ALA A 12 18.38 0.05 8.81
C ALA A 12 18.92 1.49 8.80
N GLU A 13 19.28 2.03 9.95
CA GLU A 13 19.91 3.35 10.09
C GLU A 13 21.27 3.38 9.38
N ALA A 14 22.05 2.30 9.46
CA ALA A 14 23.31 2.12 8.73
C ALA A 14 23.14 1.91 7.21
N GLY A 15 21.91 1.76 6.70
CA GLY A 15 21.62 1.64 5.28
C GLY A 15 21.36 0.22 4.77
N ASP A 16 21.19 -0.75 5.66
CA ASP A 16 20.81 -2.11 5.29
C ASP A 16 19.33 -2.16 4.86
N ALA A 17 19.10 -2.29 3.56
CA ALA A 17 17.77 -2.36 2.96
C ALA A 17 16.96 -3.59 3.43
N VAL A 18 17.63 -4.73 3.65
CA VAL A 18 16.97 -5.96 4.10
C VAL A 18 16.52 -5.80 5.55
N ALA A 19 17.37 -5.21 6.39
CA ALA A 19 17.01 -4.91 7.78
C ALA A 19 15.85 -3.90 7.86
N ALA A 20 15.89 -2.83 7.05
CA ALA A 20 14.81 -1.84 7.00
C ALA A 20 13.47 -2.45 6.58
N THR A 21 13.48 -3.30 5.54
CA THR A 21 12.31 -4.05 5.07
C THR A 21 11.73 -4.93 6.18
N ARG A 22 12.58 -5.72 6.83
CA ARG A 22 12.18 -6.61 7.93
C ARG A 22 11.63 -5.82 9.12
N LEU A 23 12.27 -4.71 9.48
CA LEU A 23 11.82 -3.84 10.56
C LEU A 23 10.40 -3.32 10.27
N TYR A 24 10.20 -2.73 9.08
CA TYR A 24 8.89 -2.22 8.66
C TYR A 24 7.81 -3.31 8.70
N ARG A 25 8.09 -4.49 8.14
CA ARG A 25 7.13 -5.61 8.13
C ARG A 25 6.78 -6.10 9.54
N ASN A 26 7.77 -6.26 10.41
CA ASN A 26 7.55 -6.70 11.79
C ASN A 26 6.73 -5.68 12.60
N VAL A 27 7.10 -4.40 12.51
CA VAL A 27 6.37 -3.32 13.20
C VAL A 27 4.95 -3.19 12.64
N GLY A 28 4.80 -3.24 11.32
CA GLY A 28 3.51 -3.14 10.64
C GLY A 28 2.57 -4.31 10.90
N PHE A 29 3.12 -5.51 11.16
CA PHE A 29 2.32 -6.64 11.62
C PHE A 29 1.80 -6.40 13.04
N CYS A 30 2.70 -6.08 13.97
CA CYS A 30 2.32 -5.89 15.38
C CYS A 30 1.44 -4.64 15.61
N SER A 31 1.58 -3.60 14.79
CA SER A 31 0.71 -2.41 14.87
C SER A 31 -0.74 -2.71 14.46
N ARG A 32 -0.97 -3.71 13.62
CA ARG A 32 -2.31 -4.11 13.15
C ARG A 32 -2.95 -5.20 13.98
N LEU A 33 -2.16 -5.94 14.75
CA LEU A 33 -2.65 -7.06 15.56
C LEU A 33 -3.85 -6.69 16.46
N PRO A 34 -3.88 -5.53 17.15
CA PRO A 34 -5.05 -5.15 17.95
C PRO A 34 -6.35 -5.01 17.14
N ALA A 35 -6.27 -4.53 15.89
CA ALA A 35 -7.44 -4.41 15.02
C ALA A 35 -7.92 -5.79 14.52
N LEU A 36 -6.99 -6.71 14.25
CA LEU A 36 -7.31 -8.10 13.90
C LEU A 36 -7.97 -8.84 15.08
N ASP A 37 -7.43 -8.66 16.29
CA ASP A 37 -7.96 -9.25 17.52
C ASP A 37 -9.39 -8.76 17.82
N TRP A 38 -9.60 -7.44 17.71
CA TRP A 38 -10.93 -6.84 17.87
C TRP A 38 -11.93 -7.36 16.82
N MET A 39 -11.51 -7.48 15.55
CA MET A 39 -12.38 -7.98 14.48
C MET A 39 -12.80 -9.43 14.72
N LEU A 40 -11.86 -10.29 15.13
CA LEU A 40 -12.16 -11.69 15.44
C LEU A 40 -13.10 -11.80 16.65
N THR A 41 -12.82 -11.04 17.71
CA THR A 41 -13.65 -11.01 18.93
C THR A 41 -15.07 -10.56 18.62
N ARG A 42 -15.23 -9.45 17.88
CA ARG A 42 -16.55 -8.98 17.45
C ARG A 42 -17.31 -10.04 16.63
N THR A 43 -16.62 -10.71 15.72
CA THR A 43 -17.23 -11.77 14.89
C THR A 43 -17.69 -12.95 15.76
N ALA A 44 -16.90 -13.33 16.76
CA ALA A 44 -17.26 -14.36 17.72
C ALA A 44 -18.47 -13.95 18.57
N ASP A 45 -18.48 -12.73 19.10
CA ASP A 45 -19.59 -12.20 19.89
C ASP A 45 -20.89 -12.13 19.08
N GLU A 46 -20.81 -11.67 17.83
CA GLU A 46 -21.96 -11.61 16.91
C GLU A 46 -22.53 -13.00 16.60
N LEU A 47 -21.66 -14.00 16.41
CA LEU A 47 -22.09 -15.38 16.20
C LEU A 47 -22.71 -15.96 17.48
N LEU A 48 -22.07 -15.77 18.63
CA LEU A 48 -22.55 -16.28 19.92
C LEU A 48 -23.86 -15.61 20.37
N ALA A 49 -24.14 -14.38 19.92
CA ALA A 49 -25.39 -13.67 20.19
C ALA A 49 -26.60 -14.21 19.37
N GLN A 50 -26.38 -15.05 18.36
CA GLN A 50 -27.48 -15.60 17.56
C GLN A 50 -28.31 -16.61 18.37
N LYS A 51 -29.64 -16.46 18.33
CA LYS A 51 -30.55 -17.43 18.95
C LYS A 51 -30.68 -18.67 18.09
N THR A 52 -30.21 -19.80 18.60
CA THR A 52 -30.22 -21.10 17.88
C THR A 52 -31.55 -21.84 17.98
N GLU A 53 -32.42 -21.46 18.92
CA GLU A 53 -33.69 -22.13 19.23
C GLU A 53 -34.70 -22.22 18.07
N LYS A 54 -34.59 -21.32 17.08
CA LYS A 54 -35.47 -21.27 15.90
C LYS A 54 -34.76 -21.67 14.60
N MET A 55 -33.51 -22.11 14.69
CA MET A 55 -32.75 -22.53 13.52
C MET A 55 -33.23 -23.90 13.05
N ASP A 56 -33.37 -24.06 11.73
CA ASP A 56 -33.55 -25.36 11.11
C ASP A 56 -32.24 -26.17 11.07
N ALA A 57 -32.32 -27.42 10.59
CA ALA A 57 -31.17 -28.32 10.57
C ALA A 57 -30.02 -27.83 9.66
N GLN A 58 -30.31 -27.10 8.59
CA GLN A 58 -29.26 -26.53 7.72
C GLN A 58 -28.61 -25.33 8.40
N GLN A 59 -29.40 -24.45 8.98
CA GLN A 59 -28.93 -23.28 9.73
C GLN A 59 -28.04 -23.68 10.92
N LEU A 60 -28.39 -24.74 11.65
CA LEU A 60 -27.56 -25.28 12.74
C LEU A 60 -26.22 -25.85 12.22
N ARG A 61 -26.19 -26.46 11.04
CA ARG A 61 -24.94 -26.92 10.41
C ARG A 61 -24.05 -25.75 10.02
N ASP A 62 -24.61 -24.73 9.38
CA ASP A 62 -23.86 -23.54 8.95
C ASP A 62 -23.33 -22.77 10.15
N TYR A 63 -24.14 -22.64 11.21
CA TYR A 63 -23.74 -22.07 12.50
C TYR A 63 -22.55 -22.82 13.11
N LYS A 64 -22.59 -24.17 13.13
CA LYS A 64 -21.48 -24.99 13.63
C LYS A 64 -20.21 -24.78 12.80
N ILE A 65 -20.31 -24.74 11.48
CA ILE A 65 -19.14 -24.49 10.60
C ILE A 65 -18.50 -23.14 10.92
N GLN A 66 -19.32 -22.09 11.15
CA GLN A 66 -18.81 -20.78 11.51
C GLN A 66 -18.13 -20.78 12.89
N LEU A 67 -18.69 -21.50 13.87
CA LEU A 67 -18.05 -21.65 15.19
C LEU A 67 -16.72 -22.38 15.08
N ASP A 68 -16.69 -23.51 14.39
CA ASP A 68 -15.48 -24.31 14.20
C ASP A 68 -14.38 -23.45 13.52
N ALA A 69 -14.74 -22.64 12.51
CA ALA A 69 -13.82 -21.72 11.85
C ALA A 69 -13.27 -20.60 12.77
N ILE A 70 -14.02 -20.15 13.78
CA ILE A 70 -13.53 -19.20 14.79
C ILE A 70 -12.59 -19.89 15.77
N GLU A 71 -12.89 -21.12 16.18
CA GLU A 71 -12.03 -21.89 17.07
C GLU A 71 -10.68 -22.21 16.43
N GLU A 72 -10.66 -22.57 15.15
CA GLU A 72 -9.44 -22.80 14.37
C GLU A 72 -8.54 -21.56 14.27
N ARG A 73 -9.09 -20.35 14.38
CA ARG A 73 -8.31 -19.10 14.37
C ARG A 73 -7.64 -18.79 15.71
N LYS A 74 -8.12 -19.33 16.83
CA LYS A 74 -7.54 -19.10 18.17
C LYS A 74 -6.05 -19.44 18.26
N PRO A 75 -5.56 -20.62 17.83
CA PRO A 75 -4.13 -20.93 17.88
C PRO A 75 -3.29 -20.02 16.98
N VAL A 76 -3.83 -19.59 15.83
CA VAL A 76 -3.17 -18.62 14.94
C VAL A 76 -3.02 -17.27 15.64
N MET A 77 -4.07 -16.77 16.29
CA MET A 77 -4.02 -15.52 17.05
C MET A 77 -3.06 -15.60 18.24
N LYS A 78 -3.01 -16.74 18.93
CA LYS A 78 -2.03 -16.98 19.99
C LYS A 78 -0.60 -16.84 19.44
N ARG A 79 -0.30 -17.50 18.32
CA ARG A 79 1.02 -17.39 17.66
C ARG A 79 1.33 -15.93 17.26
N PHE A 80 0.35 -15.18 16.80
CA PHE A 80 0.52 -13.77 16.45
C PHE A 80 0.85 -12.91 17.68
N HIS A 81 0.16 -13.14 18.80
CA HIS A 81 0.50 -12.49 20.07
C HIS A 81 1.91 -12.85 20.53
N ASP A 82 2.29 -14.14 20.45
CA ASP A 82 3.64 -14.59 20.83
C ASP A 82 4.74 -13.94 19.98
N LEU A 83 4.49 -13.71 18.68
CA LEU A 83 5.43 -13.01 17.78
C LEU A 83 5.61 -11.53 18.13
N CYS A 84 4.55 -10.89 18.62
CA CYS A 84 4.54 -9.48 19.01
C CYS A 84 4.86 -9.26 20.49
N ASP A 85 5.20 -10.32 21.23
CA ASP A 85 5.54 -10.20 22.64
C ASP A 85 6.79 -9.33 22.85
N GLY A 86 6.63 -8.35 23.75
CA GLY A 86 7.63 -7.32 24.02
C GLY A 86 7.66 -6.16 22.99
N ALA A 87 6.68 -6.02 22.09
CA ALA A 87 6.48 -4.80 21.30
C ALA A 87 6.08 -3.65 22.22
N SER A 88 6.91 -2.60 22.32
CA SER A 88 6.56 -1.40 23.09
C SER A 88 5.77 -0.40 22.24
N ALA A 89 5.08 0.54 22.88
CA ALA A 89 4.38 1.62 22.19
C ALA A 89 5.32 2.46 21.31
N GLU A 90 6.55 2.68 21.77
CA GLU A 90 7.58 3.40 21.02
C GLU A 90 8.01 2.63 19.77
N MET A 91 8.16 1.31 19.86
CA MET A 91 8.45 0.46 18.69
C MET A 91 7.31 0.52 17.67
N LEU A 92 6.06 0.42 18.12
CA LEU A 92 4.90 0.50 17.22
C LEU A 92 4.77 1.89 16.60
N ALA A 93 5.11 2.94 17.35
CA ALA A 93 5.19 4.29 16.81
C ALA A 93 6.29 4.41 15.75
N SER A 94 7.29 3.53 15.67
CA SER A 94 8.28 3.59 14.59
C SER A 94 7.73 3.17 13.22
N LEU A 95 6.47 2.74 13.10
CA LEU A 95 5.90 2.23 11.84
C LEU A 95 6.14 3.15 10.64
N VAL A 96 5.72 4.41 10.72
CA VAL A 96 5.84 5.37 9.60
C VAL A 96 7.31 5.69 9.29
N PRO A 97 8.18 5.99 10.29
CA PRO A 97 9.61 6.13 10.05
C PRO A 97 10.27 4.89 9.42
N SER A 98 9.96 3.68 9.90
CA SER A 98 10.52 2.43 9.37
C SER A 98 10.06 2.18 7.93
N LEU A 99 8.78 2.43 7.62
CA LEU A 99 8.24 2.38 6.27
C LEU A 99 8.98 3.33 5.33
N LYS A 100 9.10 4.60 5.73
CA LYS A 100 9.83 5.61 4.96
C LYS A 100 11.28 5.17 4.72
N ARG A 101 11.97 4.65 5.74
CA ARG A 101 13.36 4.21 5.61
C ARG A 101 13.51 3.04 4.64
N ALA A 102 12.62 2.05 4.69
CA ALA A 102 12.61 0.94 3.74
C ALA A 102 12.38 1.42 2.31
N ALA A 103 11.42 2.35 2.11
CA ALA A 103 11.17 2.98 0.81
C ALA A 103 12.40 3.72 0.26
N GLU A 104 13.09 4.51 1.11
CA GLU A 104 14.30 5.24 0.74
C GLU A 104 15.49 4.33 0.42
N LEU A 105 15.51 3.12 0.98
CA LEU A 105 16.53 2.10 0.71
C LEU A 105 16.16 1.17 -0.45
N GLY A 106 15.06 1.43 -1.14
CA GLY A 106 14.70 0.75 -2.40
C GLY A 106 13.74 -0.42 -2.26
N ASP A 107 13.10 -0.64 -1.10
CA ASP A 107 11.96 -1.57 -1.02
C ASP A 107 10.79 -1.00 -1.83
N VAL A 108 10.43 -1.71 -2.90
CA VAL A 108 9.39 -1.36 -3.86
C VAL A 108 8.00 -1.33 -3.22
N ASP A 109 7.69 -2.29 -2.35
CA ASP A 109 6.39 -2.37 -1.67
C ASP A 109 6.27 -1.28 -0.60
N ALA A 110 7.35 -1.06 0.16
CA ALA A 110 7.41 0.03 1.12
C ALA A 110 7.25 1.38 0.43
N ARG A 111 7.91 1.60 -0.72
CA ARG A 111 7.74 2.81 -1.53
C ARG A 111 6.30 2.99 -1.99
N ALA A 112 5.68 1.93 -2.53
CA ALA A 112 4.30 1.99 -2.97
C ALA A 112 3.34 2.32 -1.81
N CYS A 113 3.49 1.63 -0.67
CA CYS A 113 2.67 1.90 0.51
C CYS A 113 2.88 3.32 1.04
N TYR A 114 4.13 3.78 1.14
CA TYR A 114 4.45 5.11 1.65
C TYR A 114 3.90 6.19 0.72
N LEU A 115 4.08 6.08 -0.59
CA LEU A 115 3.52 7.04 -1.55
C LEU A 115 2.00 7.09 -1.47
N LYS A 116 1.33 5.94 -1.34
CA LYS A 116 -0.14 5.86 -1.28
C LYS A 116 -0.72 6.41 0.02
N GLN A 117 -0.21 5.95 1.16
CA GLN A 117 -0.79 6.22 2.48
C GLN A 117 -0.01 7.28 3.26
N GLY A 118 1.31 7.31 3.14
CA GLY A 118 2.17 8.17 3.93
C GLY A 118 1.92 7.97 5.43
N PRO A 119 1.70 9.05 6.20
CA PRO A 119 1.31 8.94 7.60
C PRO A 119 -0.03 8.23 7.85
N ASN A 120 -0.92 8.08 6.85
CA ASN A 120 -2.21 7.37 6.99
C ASN A 120 -2.10 5.86 7.19
N VAL A 121 -0.91 5.29 7.04
CA VAL A 121 -0.69 3.89 7.45
C VAL A 121 -0.92 3.71 8.95
N ASP A 122 -0.76 4.77 9.75
CA ASP A 122 -1.21 4.87 11.14
C ASP A 122 -2.06 6.14 11.32
N PRO A 123 -3.39 6.06 11.19
CA PRO A 123 -4.26 7.23 11.30
C PRO A 123 -4.12 7.97 12.64
N ARG A 124 -3.70 7.29 13.72
CA ARG A 124 -3.50 7.92 15.03
C ARG A 124 -2.34 8.91 15.00
N SER A 125 -1.32 8.62 14.20
CA SER A 125 -0.15 9.48 14.04
C SER A 125 -0.49 10.88 13.50
N PHE A 126 -1.63 11.10 12.84
CA PHE A 126 -2.02 12.46 12.41
C PHE A 126 -2.24 13.42 13.57
N ALA A 127 -2.86 12.94 14.64
CA ALA A 127 -3.18 13.77 15.78
C ALA A 127 -1.97 14.00 16.69
N THR A 128 -1.04 13.04 16.71
CA THR A 128 0.04 13.01 17.70
C THR A 128 1.42 13.32 17.13
N ARG A 129 1.60 13.29 15.81
CA ARG A 129 2.90 13.41 15.14
C ARG A 129 2.85 14.20 13.82
N PRO A 130 2.61 15.53 13.88
CA PRO A 130 2.54 16.38 12.70
C PRO A 130 3.85 16.39 11.88
N GLU A 131 5.00 16.14 12.50
CA GLU A 131 6.32 16.08 11.84
C GLU A 131 6.41 14.99 10.75
N LEU A 132 5.58 13.94 10.84
CA LEU A 132 5.54 12.90 9.81
C LEU A 132 4.95 13.40 8.49
N LEU A 133 4.01 14.33 8.55
CA LEU A 133 3.44 14.95 7.35
C LEU A 133 4.50 15.79 6.63
N ASP A 134 5.31 16.53 7.37
CA ASP A 134 6.42 17.28 6.79
C ASP A 134 7.51 16.35 6.23
N GLY A 135 7.76 15.22 6.90
CA GLY A 135 8.62 14.15 6.38
C GLY A 135 8.12 13.58 5.05
N TYR A 136 6.82 13.37 4.94
CA TYR A 136 6.17 12.91 3.70
C TYR A 136 6.32 13.94 2.58
N ARG A 137 5.99 15.22 2.84
CA ARG A 137 6.16 16.32 1.87
C ARG A 137 7.58 16.39 1.29
N ARG A 138 8.61 16.22 2.12
CA ARG A 138 10.02 16.31 1.70
C ARG A 138 10.52 15.11 0.89
N SER A 139 9.89 13.94 1.03
CA SER A 139 10.41 12.68 0.47
C SER A 139 9.66 12.20 -0.78
N VAL A 140 8.39 12.59 -0.96
CA VAL A 140 7.53 12.10 -2.04
C VAL A 140 8.15 12.23 -3.44
N HIS A 141 8.70 13.40 -3.79
CA HIS A 141 9.28 13.60 -5.12
C HIS A 141 10.48 12.69 -5.37
N ALA A 142 11.41 12.58 -4.42
CA ALA A 142 12.56 11.71 -4.54
C ALA A 142 12.16 10.22 -4.64
N LEU A 143 11.11 9.82 -3.93
CA LEU A 143 10.58 8.46 -4.00
C LEU A 143 9.91 8.17 -5.35
N ILE A 144 9.15 9.13 -5.91
CA ILE A 144 8.61 9.01 -7.27
C ILE A 144 9.76 8.90 -8.27
N ASP A 145 10.74 9.80 -8.21
CA ASP A 145 11.85 9.84 -9.16
C ASP A 145 12.67 8.54 -9.13
N SER A 146 13.01 8.05 -7.93
CA SER A 146 13.73 6.78 -7.77
C SER A 146 12.91 5.58 -8.27
N GLY A 147 11.58 5.58 -8.08
CA GLY A 147 10.69 4.55 -8.61
C GLY A 147 10.64 4.56 -10.14
N MET A 148 10.53 5.75 -10.72
CA MET A 148 10.55 5.92 -12.17
C MET A 148 11.89 5.50 -12.78
N GLN A 149 13.01 5.81 -12.13
CA GLN A 149 14.34 5.37 -12.57
C GLN A 149 14.50 3.85 -12.49
N ALA A 150 13.89 3.21 -11.49
CA ALA A 150 13.90 1.77 -11.29
C ALA A 150 12.91 0.99 -12.17
N GLY A 151 12.06 1.66 -12.95
CA GLY A 151 11.03 1.00 -13.76
C GLY A 151 9.86 0.44 -12.95
N ASP A 152 9.55 1.05 -11.81
CA ASP A 152 8.53 0.55 -10.88
C ASP A 152 7.11 0.89 -11.34
N TRP A 153 6.41 -0.11 -11.86
CA TRP A 153 5.02 0.02 -12.31
C TRP A 153 4.04 0.43 -11.19
N LYS A 154 4.33 0.13 -9.92
CA LYS A 154 3.49 0.53 -8.78
C LYS A 154 3.52 2.04 -8.57
N VAL A 155 4.69 2.68 -8.78
CA VAL A 155 4.79 4.15 -8.76
C VAL A 155 3.98 4.76 -9.89
N VAL A 156 4.05 4.20 -11.10
CA VAL A 156 3.26 4.69 -12.25
C VAL A 156 1.76 4.62 -11.95
N ASP A 157 1.30 3.49 -11.41
CA ASP A 157 -0.10 3.30 -11.03
C ASP A 157 -0.55 4.26 -9.92
N ILE A 158 0.28 4.49 -8.91
CA ILE A 158 -0.05 5.43 -7.84
C ILE A 158 -0.14 6.87 -8.36
N VAL A 159 0.84 7.30 -9.16
CA VAL A 159 0.90 8.69 -9.66
C VAL A 159 -0.21 8.97 -10.67
N ARG A 160 -0.55 8.04 -11.58
CA ARG A 160 -1.67 8.26 -12.52
C ARG A 160 -3.00 8.47 -11.80
N HIS A 161 -3.22 7.81 -10.68
CA HIS A 161 -4.43 8.01 -9.88
C HIS A 161 -4.38 9.33 -9.10
N ALA A 162 -3.25 9.65 -8.47
CA ALA A 162 -3.10 10.86 -7.67
C ALA A 162 -3.13 12.16 -8.50
N SER A 163 -2.64 12.13 -9.74
CA SER A 163 -2.67 13.29 -10.63
C SER A 163 -4.03 13.56 -11.28
N ARG A 164 -5.00 12.63 -11.14
CA ARG A 164 -6.33 12.76 -11.71
C ARG A 164 -7.11 13.90 -11.04
N VAL A 165 -7.85 14.67 -11.84
CA VAL A 165 -8.79 15.68 -11.31
C VAL A 165 -9.80 15.03 -10.37
N GLY A 166 -9.99 15.62 -9.20
CA GLY A 166 -10.89 15.14 -8.15
C GLY A 166 -10.33 13.97 -7.31
N SER A 167 -9.04 13.67 -7.40
CA SER A 167 -8.38 12.77 -6.44
C SER A 167 -8.24 13.45 -5.07
N ASP A 168 -8.63 12.75 -4.01
CA ASP A 168 -8.66 13.21 -2.62
C ASP A 168 -7.56 12.57 -1.74
N SER A 169 -6.65 11.81 -2.34
CA SER A 169 -5.50 11.23 -1.64
C SER A 169 -4.54 12.28 -1.08
N LEU A 170 -3.75 11.91 -0.06
CA LEU A 170 -2.69 12.78 0.44
C LEU A 170 -1.68 13.17 -0.66
N LEU A 171 -1.35 12.22 -1.54
CA LEU A 171 -0.43 12.45 -2.65
C LEU A 171 -0.98 13.48 -3.65
N SER A 172 -2.28 13.44 -3.96
CA SER A 172 -2.91 14.39 -4.88
C SER A 172 -2.92 15.81 -4.32
N GLY A 173 -2.98 15.98 -3.00
CA GLY A 173 -2.78 17.27 -2.34
C GLY A 173 -1.37 17.86 -2.53
N LEU A 174 -0.36 17.03 -2.81
CA LEU A 174 1.03 17.47 -3.06
C LEU A 174 1.34 17.66 -4.54
N LEU A 175 0.91 16.71 -5.37
CA LEU A 175 1.11 16.80 -6.82
C LEU A 175 0.23 17.88 -7.45
N GLY A 176 -0.91 18.19 -6.82
CA GLY A 176 -1.96 18.98 -7.41
C GLY A 176 -2.64 18.24 -8.57
N SER A 177 -3.63 18.90 -9.17
CA SER A 177 -4.24 18.44 -10.41
C SER A 177 -3.46 18.99 -11.60
N ASP A 178 -2.75 18.11 -12.30
CA ASP A 178 -2.03 18.41 -13.54
C ASP A 178 -2.51 17.46 -14.64
N PRO A 179 -3.35 17.93 -15.58
CA PRO A 179 -3.86 17.10 -16.68
C PRO A 179 -2.76 16.54 -17.59
N THR A 180 -1.64 17.25 -17.75
CA THR A 180 -0.51 16.79 -18.57
C THR A 180 0.22 15.65 -17.86
N LEU A 181 0.47 15.80 -16.55
CA LEU A 181 1.07 14.75 -15.73
C LEU A 181 0.17 13.49 -15.70
N HIS A 182 -1.13 13.67 -15.51
CA HIS A 182 -2.09 12.57 -15.52
C HIS A 182 -2.05 11.80 -16.84
N TYR A 183 -2.14 12.50 -17.97
CA TYR A 183 -2.09 11.87 -19.29
C TYR A 183 -0.74 11.15 -19.52
N ARG A 184 0.40 11.76 -19.14
CA ARG A 184 1.74 11.15 -19.26
C ARG A 184 1.81 9.78 -18.56
N TYR A 185 1.46 9.74 -17.28
CA TYR A 185 1.54 8.52 -16.48
C TYR A 185 0.51 7.49 -16.92
N LEU A 186 -0.69 7.91 -17.31
CA LEU A 186 -1.72 7.03 -17.87
C LEU A 186 -1.25 6.40 -19.19
N LYS A 187 -0.61 7.18 -20.07
CA LYS A 187 -0.08 6.71 -21.34
C LYS A 187 1.06 5.71 -21.13
N LEU A 188 2.00 6.02 -20.24
CA LEU A 188 3.09 5.11 -19.87
C LEU A 188 2.55 3.78 -19.35
N TYR A 189 1.58 3.83 -18.43
CA TYR A 189 0.95 2.63 -17.89
C TYR A 189 0.28 1.78 -18.98
N ARG A 190 -0.45 2.43 -19.91
CA ARG A 190 -1.13 1.76 -21.03
C ARG A 190 -0.15 1.10 -22.00
N LEU A 191 0.96 1.76 -22.32
CA LEU A 191 2.01 1.19 -23.17
C LEU A 191 2.66 -0.05 -22.53
N GLY A 192 2.80 -0.05 -21.20
CA GLY A 192 3.32 -1.18 -20.42
C GLY A 192 2.32 -2.29 -20.09
N MET A 193 1.05 -2.16 -20.47
CA MET A 193 -0.01 -3.07 -19.97
C MET A 193 0.13 -4.52 -20.44
N GLY A 194 0.86 -4.75 -21.53
CA GLY A 194 0.97 -6.08 -22.14
C GLY A 194 -0.29 -6.49 -22.90
N PRO A 195 -0.54 -7.80 -23.07
CA PRO A 195 -1.57 -8.32 -23.98
C PRO A 195 -3.02 -8.24 -23.45
N ARG A 196 -3.24 -7.66 -22.26
CA ARG A 196 -4.59 -7.53 -21.70
C ARG A 196 -5.43 -6.54 -22.50
N ASP A 197 -6.75 -6.67 -22.41
CA ASP A 197 -7.67 -5.67 -22.96
C ASP A 197 -7.52 -4.34 -22.21
N GLY A 198 -7.38 -3.26 -22.98
CA GLY A 198 -7.06 -1.92 -22.51
C GLY A 198 -8.21 -0.93 -22.65
N ALA A 199 -9.40 -1.37 -23.07
CA ALA A 199 -10.52 -0.49 -23.41
C ALA A 199 -10.83 0.57 -22.35
N ARG A 200 -10.79 0.21 -21.06
CA ARG A 200 -10.99 1.16 -19.96
C ARG A 200 -9.90 2.23 -19.89
N LEU A 201 -8.64 1.86 -20.08
CA LEU A 201 -7.52 2.80 -20.11
C LEU A 201 -7.56 3.67 -21.37
N ASP A 202 -7.96 3.10 -22.50
CA ASP A 202 -8.11 3.83 -23.76
C ASP A 202 -9.19 4.91 -23.63
N GLN A 203 -10.35 4.58 -23.02
CA GLN A 203 -11.37 5.57 -22.69
C GLN A 203 -10.87 6.66 -21.73
N GLN A 204 -10.08 6.27 -20.72
CA GLN A 204 -9.48 7.25 -19.80
C GLN A 204 -8.47 8.16 -20.52
N LEU A 205 -7.70 7.63 -21.47
CA LEU A 205 -6.76 8.40 -22.28
C LEU A 205 -7.48 9.40 -23.18
N ASP A 206 -8.58 9.00 -23.82
CA ASP A 206 -9.39 9.90 -24.65
C ASP A 206 -9.97 11.05 -23.83
N SER A 207 -10.49 10.74 -22.63
CA SER A 207 -11.01 11.73 -21.69
C SER A 207 -9.91 12.69 -21.21
N ALA A 208 -8.75 12.16 -20.80
CA ALA A 208 -7.62 12.98 -20.37
C ALA A 208 -7.08 13.84 -21.52
N ALA A 209 -7.00 13.30 -22.74
CA ALA A 209 -6.55 14.02 -23.92
C ALA A 209 -7.43 15.23 -24.22
N ALA A 210 -8.75 15.14 -24.01
CA ALA A 210 -9.69 16.25 -24.27
C ALA A 210 -9.31 17.56 -23.54
N SER A 211 -8.60 17.47 -22.42
CA SER A 211 -8.12 18.63 -21.66
C SER A 211 -6.76 19.19 -22.11
N LEU A 212 -6.11 18.56 -23.09
CA LEU A 212 -4.77 18.90 -23.56
C LEU A 212 -4.77 19.48 -24.98
N SER A 213 -3.86 20.43 -25.21
CA SER A 213 -3.52 20.89 -26.56
C SER A 213 -2.82 19.78 -27.37
N PRO A 214 -2.84 19.85 -28.72
CA PRO A 214 -2.14 18.87 -29.56
C PRO A 214 -0.65 18.74 -29.24
N ALA A 215 0.04 19.86 -28.97
CA ALA A 215 1.46 19.85 -28.61
C ALA A 215 1.72 19.10 -27.29
N GLN A 216 0.92 19.38 -26.25
CA GLN A 216 1.04 18.68 -24.97
C GLN A 216 0.82 17.16 -25.09
N ARG A 217 -0.10 16.72 -25.96
CA ARG A 217 -0.35 15.30 -26.22
C ARG A 217 0.86 14.65 -26.89
N ILE A 218 1.41 15.28 -27.93
CA ILE A 218 2.60 14.78 -28.64
C ILE A 218 3.78 14.65 -27.67
N ASP A 219 4.05 15.70 -26.89
CA ASP A 219 5.16 15.70 -25.92
C ASP A 219 4.98 14.62 -24.86
N ALA A 220 3.75 14.40 -24.40
CA ALA A 220 3.45 13.36 -23.42
C ALA A 220 3.58 11.95 -24.00
N ASP A 221 3.16 11.73 -25.24
CA ASP A 221 3.31 10.44 -25.94
C ASP A 221 4.79 10.10 -26.15
N VAL A 222 5.60 11.08 -26.59
CA VAL A 222 7.06 10.93 -26.75
C VAL A 222 7.72 10.64 -25.40
N TRP A 223 7.33 11.37 -24.35
CA TRP A 223 7.82 11.12 -23.00
C TRP A 223 7.51 9.70 -22.52
N ALA A 224 6.27 9.23 -22.71
CA ALA A 224 5.84 7.91 -22.26
C ALA A 224 6.59 6.79 -22.99
N GLN A 225 6.74 6.90 -24.31
CA GLN A 225 7.50 5.93 -25.11
C GLN A 225 8.98 5.89 -24.72
N THR A 226 9.61 7.06 -24.60
CA THR A 226 11.03 7.17 -24.23
C THR A 226 11.27 6.61 -22.82
N THR A 227 10.37 6.92 -21.88
CA THR A 227 10.46 6.45 -20.49
C THR A 227 10.30 4.93 -20.41
N LEU A 228 9.34 4.36 -21.13
CA LEU A 228 9.15 2.92 -21.22
C LEU A 228 10.42 2.22 -21.72
N GLN A 229 10.95 2.68 -22.86
CA GLN A 229 12.14 2.08 -23.49
C GLN A 229 13.39 2.17 -22.61
N LYS A 230 13.53 3.25 -21.83
CA LYS A 230 14.72 3.51 -21.03
C LYS A 230 14.76 2.71 -19.72
N SER A 231 13.63 2.63 -19.02
CA SER A 231 13.62 2.26 -17.61
C SER A 231 12.68 1.11 -17.25
N PHE A 232 11.69 0.78 -18.09
CA PHE A 232 10.64 -0.16 -17.71
C PHE A 232 10.72 -1.47 -18.47
N SER A 233 10.43 -2.56 -17.77
CA SER A 233 10.32 -3.91 -18.31
C SER A 233 9.14 -4.65 -17.66
N GLY A 234 8.79 -5.83 -18.16
CA GLY A 234 7.59 -6.55 -17.70
C GLY A 234 6.30 -5.82 -18.07
N TYR A 235 5.20 -6.20 -17.40
CA TYR A 235 3.87 -5.66 -17.69
C TYR A 235 3.26 -4.96 -16.49
N SER A 236 2.78 -3.74 -16.69
CA SER A 236 2.16 -2.92 -15.64
C SER A 236 0.97 -3.63 -14.98
N ALA A 237 0.12 -4.30 -15.76
CA ALA A 237 -1.04 -5.02 -15.27
C ALA A 237 -0.71 -6.33 -14.53
N GLN A 238 0.52 -6.86 -14.64
CA GLN A 238 0.98 -7.98 -13.83
C GLN A 238 1.49 -7.51 -12.46
N GLU A 239 2.24 -6.40 -12.43
CA GLU A 239 2.77 -5.81 -11.20
C GLU A 239 1.69 -5.12 -10.36
N THR A 240 0.61 -4.67 -11.00
CA THR A 240 -0.52 -3.98 -10.36
C THR A 240 -1.84 -4.62 -10.80
N PRO A 241 -2.11 -5.87 -10.40
CA PRO A 241 -3.35 -6.56 -10.75
C PRO A 241 -4.58 -5.82 -10.18
N GLU A 242 -5.75 -6.08 -10.74
CA GLU A 242 -6.98 -5.49 -10.20
C GLU A 242 -7.15 -5.84 -8.71
N GLY A 243 -7.43 -4.82 -7.89
CA GLY A 243 -7.57 -4.98 -6.44
C GLY A 243 -6.25 -5.06 -5.66
N TRP A 244 -5.09 -4.83 -6.30
CA TRP A 244 -3.82 -4.76 -5.56
C TRP A 244 -3.86 -3.66 -4.50
N ASP A 245 -3.30 -3.94 -3.33
CA ASP A 245 -3.16 -2.97 -2.22
C ASP A 245 -1.68 -2.63 -2.05
N PRO A 246 -1.26 -1.37 -2.25
CA PRO A 246 0.11 -0.93 -2.03
C PRO A 246 0.63 -1.21 -0.62
N CYS A 247 -0.25 -1.31 0.37
CA CYS A 247 0.08 -1.61 1.76
C CYS A 247 -0.37 -3.02 2.20
N GLY A 248 -0.86 -3.82 1.25
CA GLY A 248 -1.29 -5.19 1.45
C GLY A 248 -0.08 -6.07 1.60
N PHE A 249 0.17 -6.53 2.82
CA PHE A 249 1.26 -7.46 3.08
C PHE A 249 0.76 -8.89 2.95
N SER A 250 1.44 -9.69 2.13
CA SER A 250 1.38 -11.14 2.23
C SER A 250 2.11 -11.58 3.50
N TYR A 251 1.37 -12.07 4.48
CA TYR A 251 1.93 -12.75 5.65
C TYR A 251 2.25 -14.21 5.26
N GLU A 252 3.25 -14.38 4.41
CA GLU A 252 3.83 -15.70 4.11
C GLU A 252 5.01 -16.00 5.05
#